data_AF-A0A7H1DV19-F1
#
_entry.id   AF-A0A7H1DV19-F1
#
_cell.length_a   1.000
_cell.length_b   1.000
_cell.length_c   1.000
_cell.angle_alpha   90.00
_cell.angle_beta   90.00
_cell.angle_gamma   90.00
#
_symmetry.space_group_name_H-M   'P 1'
#
loop_
_entity.id
_entity.type
_entity.pdbx_description
1 polymer ?
#
loop_
_entity_poly.entity_id
_entity_poly.type
_entity_poly.pdbx_seq_one_letter_code
_entity_poly.pdbx_strand_id
1 'polypeptide(L)'
;MKKYALLLLLCCGILSFSQEKTQTDRMIEEIQQVKQNQTDMKLVWWIPTEYWEVALQENGSITQQQLEYLKELLNDYTIVAAGDYNLDSESGVINFSVNDSSKKVVFYGLQDQKVTPLKES
;
A
#
# COMPACT_ATOMS: atom_id res chain seq x y z
N MET A 1 -49.07 -0.16 -5.36
CA MET A 1 -47.81 -0.22 -6.13
C MET A 1 -46.72 0.67 -5.54
N LYS A 2 -46.94 1.99 -5.32
CA LYS A 2 -45.95 2.90 -4.69
C LYS A 2 -45.36 2.42 -3.35
N LYS A 3 -46.20 1.86 -2.46
CA LYS A 3 -45.79 1.33 -1.16
C LYS A 3 -44.88 0.09 -1.21
N TYR A 4 -44.98 -0.72 -2.27
CA TYR A 4 -44.10 -1.87 -2.48
C TYR A 4 -42.79 -1.47 -3.19
N ALA A 5 -42.83 -0.43 -4.05
CA ALA A 5 -41.64 0.14 -4.66
C ALA A 5 -40.70 0.79 -3.61
N LEU A 6 -41.27 1.46 -2.59
CA LEU A 6 -40.48 2.03 -1.49
C LEU A 6 -39.77 0.94 -0.67
N LEU A 7 -40.44 -0.20 -0.45
CA LEU A 7 -39.89 -1.32 0.32
C LEU A 7 -38.78 -2.04 -0.46
N LEU A 8 -38.94 -2.17 -1.78
CA LEU A 8 -37.91 -2.73 -2.68
C LEU A 8 -36.65 -1.84 -2.72
N LEU A 9 -36.84 -0.51 -2.74
CA LEU A 9 -35.76 0.47 -2.76
C LEU A 9 -35.00 0.52 -1.42
N LEU A 10 -35.70 0.29 -0.30
CA LEU A 10 -35.08 0.14 1.02
C LEU A 10 -34.24 -1.15 1.13
N CYS A 11 -34.74 -2.28 0.61
CA CYS A 11 -34.00 -3.54 0.61
C CYS A 11 -32.73 -3.51 -0.27
N CYS A 12 -32.76 -2.85 -1.43
CA CYS A 12 -31.57 -2.71 -2.27
C CYS A 12 -30.48 -1.82 -1.63
N GLY A 13 -30.85 -0.85 -0.78
CA GLY A 13 -29.89 0.02 -0.10
C GLY A 13 -29.03 -0.72 0.94
N ILE A 14 -29.58 -1.75 1.59
CA ILE A 14 -28.90 -2.48 2.68
C ILE A 14 -27.80 -3.41 2.15
N LEU A 15 -27.94 -3.93 0.92
CA LEU A 15 -26.95 -4.81 0.30
C LEU A 15 -25.66 -4.08 -0.12
N SER A 16 -25.72 -2.77 -0.32
CA SER A 16 -24.56 -1.96 -0.75
C SER A 16 -23.60 -1.61 0.40
N PHE A 17 -24.03 -1.75 1.66
CA PHE A 17 -23.24 -1.35 2.84
C PHE A 17 -22.62 -2.51 3.62
N SER A 18 -22.74 -3.75 3.13
CA SER A 18 -22.22 -4.95 3.81
C SER A 18 -21.07 -5.63 3.04
N GLN A 19 -20.21 -4.86 2.37
CA GLN A 19 -18.95 -5.43 1.91
C GLN A 19 -18.00 -5.54 3.10
N GLU A 20 -17.98 -6.73 3.70
CA GLU A 20 -16.94 -7.08 4.65
C GLU A 20 -15.60 -7.05 3.92
N LYS A 21 -14.60 -6.36 4.51
CA LYS A 21 -13.27 -6.27 3.91
C LYS A 21 -12.73 -7.68 3.67
N THR A 22 -12.23 -7.93 2.47
CA THR A 22 -11.63 -9.22 2.15
C THR A 22 -10.34 -9.42 2.96
N GLN A 23 -9.84 -10.65 3.03
CA GLN A 23 -8.54 -10.93 3.63
C GLN A 23 -7.41 -10.15 2.94
N THR A 24 -7.50 -9.98 1.61
CA THR A 24 -6.56 -9.21 0.82
C THR A 24 -6.60 -7.72 1.18
N ASP A 25 -7.78 -7.13 1.33
CA ASP A 25 -7.92 -5.72 1.72
C ASP A 25 -7.32 -5.46 3.10
N ARG A 26 -7.55 -6.38 4.05
CA ARG A 26 -6.95 -6.30 5.39
C ARG A 26 -5.43 -6.39 5.35
N MET A 27 -4.88 -7.31 4.56
CA MET A 27 -3.43 -7.42 4.38
C MET A 27 -2.83 -6.15 3.78
N ILE A 28 -3.48 -5.56 2.77
CA ILE A 28 -3.05 -4.30 2.17
C ILE A 28 -3.05 -3.17 3.21
N GLU A 29 -4.10 -3.05 4.02
CA GLU A 29 -4.16 -2.05 5.09
C GLU A 29 -3.10 -2.27 6.17
N GLU A 30 -2.72 -3.51 6.48
CA GLU A 30 -1.67 -3.82 7.44
C GLU A 30 -0.28 -3.41 6.94
N ILE A 31 0.02 -3.70 5.66
CA ILE A 31 1.34 -3.43 5.08
C ILE A 31 1.45 -2.00 4.52
N GLN A 32 0.33 -1.35 4.20
CA GLN A 32 0.28 -0.04 3.56
C GLN A 32 -0.63 0.93 4.32
N GLN A 33 -0.03 2.03 4.77
CA GLN A 33 -0.71 3.13 5.45
C GLN A 33 -0.70 4.38 4.57
N VAL A 34 -1.89 4.82 4.18
CA VAL A 34 -2.08 6.06 3.39
C VAL A 34 -2.88 7.06 4.21
N LYS A 35 -2.37 8.28 4.33
CA LYS A 35 -3.12 9.44 4.83
C LYS A 35 -3.14 10.50 3.75
N GLN A 36 -4.34 10.84 3.27
CA GLN A 36 -4.51 11.85 2.23
C GLN A 36 -5.50 12.93 2.69
N ASN A 37 -5.15 14.19 2.47
CA ASN A 37 -5.97 15.36 2.76
C ASN A 37 -5.88 16.36 1.61
N GLN A 38 -6.96 16.52 0.84
CA GLN A 38 -7.05 17.43 -0.32
C GLN A 38 -5.87 17.26 -1.30
N THR A 39 -4.80 18.03 -1.10
CA THR A 39 -3.59 18.05 -1.91
C THR A 39 -2.42 17.32 -1.27
N ASP A 40 -2.45 16.93 0.00
CA ASP A 40 -1.32 16.23 0.62
C ASP A 40 -1.59 14.74 0.74
N MET A 41 -0.57 13.92 0.50
CA MET A 41 -0.63 12.47 0.62
C MET A 41 0.64 11.97 1.31
N LYS A 42 0.46 11.20 2.38
CA LYS A 42 1.53 10.47 3.06
C LYS A 42 1.32 8.98 2.88
N LEU A 43 2.37 8.29 2.49
CA LEU A 43 2.39 6.86 2.27
C LEU A 43 3.51 6.26 3.12
N VAL A 44 3.20 5.19 3.84
CA VAL A 44 4.19 4.25 4.38
C VAL A 44 3.78 2.86 3.93
N TRP A 45 4.67 2.16 3.26
CA TRP A 45 4.43 0.83 2.73
C TRP A 45 5.58 -0.09 3.13
N TRP A 46 5.29 -1.06 3.97
CA TRP A 46 6.15 -2.22 4.18
C TRP A 46 5.93 -3.20 3.02
N ILE A 47 7.00 -3.51 2.30
CA ILE A 47 6.94 -4.39 1.13
C ILE A 47 7.42 -5.77 1.57
N PRO A 48 6.52 -6.74 1.83
CA PRO A 48 6.92 -8.07 2.26
C PRO A 48 7.61 -8.83 1.12
N THR A 49 8.43 -9.82 1.45
CA THR A 49 9.15 -10.62 0.45
C THR A 49 8.20 -11.34 -0.51
N GLU A 50 7.03 -11.75 -0.02
CA GLU A 50 5.95 -12.40 -0.77
C GLU A 50 5.34 -11.49 -1.84
N TYR A 51 5.41 -10.16 -1.66
CA TYR A 51 4.94 -9.23 -2.69
C TYR A 51 5.68 -9.43 -4.01
N TRP A 52 6.99 -9.68 -3.96
CA TRP A 52 7.82 -9.87 -5.15
C TRP A 52 7.49 -11.16 -5.90
N GLU A 53 7.04 -12.20 -5.19
CA GLU A 53 6.55 -13.42 -5.83
C GLU A 53 5.33 -13.14 -6.70
N VAL A 54 4.33 -12.47 -6.14
CA VAL A 54 3.11 -12.11 -6.89
C VAL A 54 3.42 -11.13 -8.02
N ALA A 55 4.14 -10.05 -7.73
CA ALA A 55 4.42 -8.98 -8.69
C ALA A 55 5.27 -9.44 -9.89
N LEU A 56 6.13 -10.44 -9.71
CA LEU A 56 7.03 -10.92 -10.76
C LEU A 56 6.48 -12.15 -11.52
N GLN A 57 5.64 -12.96 -10.88
CA GLN A 57 4.96 -14.08 -11.55
C GLN A 57 4.06 -13.59 -12.71
N GLU A 58 3.37 -12.46 -12.52
CA GLU A 58 2.45 -11.90 -13.54
C GLU A 58 3.17 -11.46 -14.82
N ASN A 59 4.44 -11.06 -14.74
CA ASN A 59 5.20 -10.55 -15.90
C ASN A 59 5.84 -11.66 -16.75
N GLY A 60 5.79 -12.93 -16.34
CA GLY A 60 6.29 -14.09 -17.10
C GLY A 60 7.79 -14.05 -17.47
N SER A 61 8.53 -13.06 -16.97
CA SER A 61 9.89 -12.72 -17.40
C SER A 61 10.97 -13.29 -16.48
N ILE A 62 10.57 -14.01 -15.43
CA ILE A 62 11.46 -14.56 -14.41
C ILE A 62 11.22 -16.06 -14.26
N THR A 63 12.30 -16.83 -14.14
CA THR A 63 12.23 -18.26 -13.80
C THR A 63 12.01 -18.44 -12.29
N GLN A 64 11.47 -19.60 -11.87
CA GLN A 64 11.31 -19.90 -10.45
C GLN A 64 12.64 -19.79 -9.68
N GLN A 65 13.74 -20.25 -10.27
CA GLN A 65 15.06 -20.19 -9.64
C GLN A 65 15.51 -18.74 -9.36
N GLN A 66 15.25 -17.82 -10.31
CA GLN A 66 15.56 -16.41 -10.13
C GLN A 66 14.66 -15.75 -9.07
N LEU A 67 13.40 -16.18 -8.99
CA LEU A 67 12.48 -15.71 -7.96
C LEU A 67 12.93 -16.16 -6.56
N GLU A 68 13.28 -17.44 -6.37
CA GLU A 68 13.79 -17.93 -5.08
C GLU A 68 15.07 -17.21 -4.68
N TYR A 69 16.00 -17.01 -5.61
CA TYR A 69 17.23 -16.25 -5.35
C TYR A 69 16.94 -14.81 -4.90
N LEU A 70 15.99 -14.12 -5.56
CA LEU A 70 15.58 -12.78 -5.15
C LEU A 70 14.97 -12.78 -3.75
N LYS A 71 14.10 -13.76 -3.45
CA LYS A 71 13.47 -13.89 -2.13
C LYS A 71 14.52 -14.11 -1.04
N GLU A 72 15.48 -15.00 -1.26
CA GLU A 72 16.60 -15.24 -0.33
C GLU A 72 17.41 -13.96 -0.11
N LEU A 73 17.71 -13.22 -1.18
CA LEU A 73 18.47 -11.97 -1.11
C LEU A 73 17.73 -10.89 -0.29
N LEU A 74 16.40 -10.82 -0.39
CA LEU A 74 15.60 -9.81 0.31
C LEU A 74 15.22 -10.22 1.74
N ASN A 75 15.32 -11.50 2.09
CA ASN A 75 14.88 -12.04 3.38
C ASN A 75 15.62 -11.43 4.59
N ASP A 76 16.86 -10.98 4.39
CA ASP A 76 17.67 -10.34 5.44
C ASP A 76 17.32 -8.84 5.64
N TYR A 77 16.40 -8.29 4.83
CA TYR A 77 16.08 -6.87 4.82
C TYR A 77 14.60 -6.61 5.06
N THR A 78 14.30 -5.53 5.80
CA THR A 78 12.96 -4.96 5.84
C THR A 78 12.89 -3.82 4.83
N ILE A 79 12.07 -3.99 3.79
CA ILE A 79 11.90 -2.99 2.73
C ILE A 79 10.72 -2.10 3.09
N VAL A 80 10.96 -0.80 3.17
CA VAL A 80 9.92 0.19 3.44
C VAL A 80 10.02 1.32 2.42
N ALA A 81 8.90 1.63 1.76
CA ALA A 81 8.72 2.85 0.99
C ALA A 81 7.93 3.86 1.83
N ALA A 82 8.53 5.03 2.08
CA ALA A 82 7.87 6.12 2.79
C ALA A 82 7.94 7.39 1.95
N GLY A 83 6.82 8.09 1.81
CA GLY A 83 6.73 9.29 0.98
C GLY A 83 5.78 10.32 1.55
N ASP A 84 6.15 11.58 1.38
CA ASP A 84 5.34 12.76 1.67
C ASP A 84 5.19 13.51 0.35
N TYR A 85 3.96 13.53 -0.17
CA TYR A 85 3.64 14.00 -1.51
C TYR A 85 2.65 15.16 -1.44
N ASN A 86 2.82 16.12 -2.33
CA ASN A 86 1.78 17.09 -2.64
C ASN A 86 1.25 16.79 -4.05
N LEU A 87 -0.02 16.41 -4.11
CA LEU A 87 -0.82 16.13 -5.30
C LEU A 87 -1.31 17.44 -5.90
N ASP A 88 -0.97 17.66 -7.18
CA ASP A 88 -1.53 18.77 -7.94
C ASP A 88 -2.97 18.44 -8.33
N SER A 89 -3.92 19.21 -7.79
CA SER A 89 -5.34 19.07 -8.10
C SER A 89 -5.84 20.06 -9.15
N GLU A 90 -5.03 21.04 -9.56
CA GLU A 90 -5.51 22.17 -10.37
C GLU A 90 -5.51 21.88 -11.87
N SER A 91 -4.62 21.00 -12.35
CA SER A 91 -4.42 20.75 -13.78
C SER A 91 -5.27 19.61 -14.36
N GLY A 92 -6.02 18.86 -13.53
CA GLY A 92 -6.73 17.66 -13.95
C GLY A 92 -5.82 16.50 -14.40
N VAL A 93 -4.50 16.67 -14.26
CA VAL A 93 -3.48 15.66 -14.49
C VAL A 93 -3.01 15.15 -13.13
N ILE A 94 -2.86 13.84 -12.97
CA ILE A 94 -2.25 13.28 -11.76
C ILE A 94 -0.77 13.63 -11.79
N ASN A 95 -0.40 14.68 -11.08
CA ASN A 95 0.99 15.10 -10.88
C ASN A 95 1.27 15.19 -9.37
N PHE A 96 2.53 14.98 -8.98
CA PHE A 96 2.95 15.07 -7.59
C PHE A 96 4.32 15.71 -7.45
N SER A 97 4.51 16.44 -6.35
CA SER A 97 5.84 16.83 -5.88
C SER A 97 6.20 16.04 -4.62
N VAL A 98 7.48 15.73 -4.45
CA VAL A 98 7.99 14.98 -3.29
C VAL A 98 8.57 15.96 -2.29
N ASN A 99 8.03 15.93 -1.07
CA ASN A 99 8.64 16.58 0.07
C ASN A 99 9.74 15.65 0.63
N ASP A 100 11.00 16.11 0.66
CA ASP A 100 12.09 15.29 1.21
C ASP A 100 11.81 14.92 2.68
N SER A 101 11.56 13.63 2.88
CA SER A 101 11.29 12.98 4.16
C SER A 101 12.41 12.02 4.57
N SER A 102 13.42 11.80 3.72
CA SER A 102 14.49 10.80 3.91
C SER A 102 15.21 10.95 5.26
N LYS A 103 15.45 12.20 5.68
CA LYS A 103 16.13 12.54 6.95
C LYS A 103 15.20 12.58 8.17
N LYS A 104 13.88 12.49 7.95
CA LYS A 104 12.85 12.57 8.99
C LYS A 104 12.33 11.20 9.41
N VAL A 105 12.65 10.15 8.66
CA VAL A 105 12.29 8.78 9.00
C VAL A 105 13.28 8.21 10.01
N VAL A 106 12.75 7.60 11.07
CA VAL A 106 13.52 6.84 12.05
C VAL A 106 12.95 5.44 12.10
N PHE A 107 13.80 4.44 11.90
CA PHE A 107 13.41 3.04 11.95
C PHE A 107 13.76 2.45 13.31
N TYR A 108 12.87 1.62 13.82
CA TYR A 108 13.05 0.84 15.04
C TYR A 108 12.86 -0.63 14.69
N GLY A 109 13.77 -1.49 15.18
CA GLY A 109 13.61 -2.93 15.09
C GLY A 109 12.61 -3.45 16.13
N LEU A 110 12.34 -4.76 16.10
CA LEU A 110 11.34 -5.41 16.95
C LEU A 110 11.62 -5.34 18.46
N GLN A 111 12.83 -4.97 18.88
CA GLN A 111 13.21 -4.81 20.29
C GLN A 111 13.41 -3.33 20.66
N ASP A 112 12.71 -2.44 19.95
CA ASP A 112 12.77 -0.97 20.08
C ASP A 112 14.17 -0.36 19.88
N GLN A 113 15.11 -1.11 19.30
CA GLN A 113 16.42 -0.60 18.93
C GLN A 113 16.34 0.25 17.67
N LYS A 114 16.93 1.45 17.69
CA LYS A 114 17.05 2.28 16.49
C LYS A 114 17.91 1.58 15.45
N VAL A 115 17.40 1.43 14.22
CA VAL A 115 18.12 0.86 13.08
C VAL A 115 18.44 1.92 12.04
N THR A 116 19.58 1.77 11.38
CA THR A 116 20.03 2.73 10.36
C THR A 116 19.63 2.21 8.99
N PRO A 117 19.03 3.05 8.12
CA PRO A 117 18.81 2.68 6.72
C PRO A 117 20.12 2.26 6.04
N LEU A 118 20.02 1.39 5.06
CA LEU A 118 21.15 1.15 4.16
C LEU A 118 21.54 2.47 3.50
N LYS A 119 22.84 2.76 3.45
CA LYS A 119 23.32 3.94 2.73
C LYS A 119 23.08 3.74 1.24
N GLU A 120 22.56 4.77 0.57
CA GLU A 120 22.59 4.83 -0.89
C GLU A 120 24.06 4.73 -1.34
N SER A 121 24.33 3.83 -2.28
CA SER A 121 25.65 3.61 -2.90
C SER A 121 25.92 4.62 -4.01
#